data_AF-A0A0D7WSW9-F1
#
_entry.id   AF-A0A0D7WSW9-F1
#
_cell.length_a   1.000
_cell.length_b   1.000
_cell.length_c   1.000
_cell.angle_alpha   90.00
_cell.angle_beta   90.00
_cell.angle_gamma   90.00
#
_symmetry.space_group_name_H-M   'P 1'
#
loop_
_entity.id
_entity.type
_entity.pdbx_description
1 polymer ?
#
loop_
_entity_poly.entity_id
_entity_poly.type
_entity_poly.pdbx_seq_one_letter_code
_entity_poly.pdbx_strand_id
1 'polypeptide(L)'
;MGTQLSFTFQNESLLITGQKNAETSVMDNPIDPFVEANKKFFVDYTGVQLSLDFTKPKEEECMNIKDVSEKLGINNKYTLLIFDDLTGFPVATQLTMLKVLSAPAAQYKEALHLTFRVKRHRRATEIIFFPNKTFIIWEGHIHIDTNMWGKASITTNGVIRKRSKYGKNDECFLIKDGMESTEKEPIIVYRPVGPIF
;
A
#
# COMPACT_ATOMS: atom_id res chain seq x y z
N MET A 1 16.11 26.44 -28.93
CA MET A 1 17.05 25.33 -28.70
C MET A 1 16.82 24.85 -27.27
N GLY A 2 16.51 23.56 -27.08
CA GLY A 2 16.10 23.02 -25.79
C GLY A 2 17.27 22.88 -24.82
N THR A 3 17.15 23.48 -23.64
CA THR A 3 18.05 23.27 -22.51
C THR A 3 17.65 21.96 -21.84
N GLN A 4 18.55 20.98 -21.84
CA GLN A 4 18.33 19.70 -21.17
C GLN A 4 18.75 19.85 -19.70
N LEU A 5 17.79 19.71 -18.79
CA LEU A 5 18.04 19.68 -17.36
C LEU A 5 18.52 18.28 -16.96
N SER A 6 19.64 18.21 -16.26
CA SER A 6 20.13 16.97 -15.64
C SER A 6 19.94 17.04 -14.12
N PHE A 7 19.49 15.93 -13.56
CA PHE A 7 19.27 15.76 -12.12
C PHE A 7 20.30 14.78 -11.59
N THR A 8 21.03 15.17 -10.54
CA THR A 8 21.95 14.27 -9.84
C THR A 8 21.62 14.26 -8.37
N PHE A 9 21.53 13.06 -7.81
CA PHE A 9 21.18 12.81 -6.41
C PHE A 9 22.48 12.47 -5.67
N GLN A 10 22.87 13.29 -4.70
CA GLN A 10 24.00 13.00 -3.82
C GLN A 10 23.65 13.42 -2.37
N ASN A 11 24.01 12.56 -1.42
CA ASN A 11 23.89 12.80 0.03
C ASN A 11 22.51 13.33 0.46
N GLU A 12 21.45 12.60 0.09
CA GLU A 12 20.07 12.90 0.49
C GLU A 12 19.54 14.28 0.06
N SER A 13 20.22 14.94 -0.90
CA SER A 13 19.81 16.21 -1.47
C SER A 13 19.80 16.15 -3.00
N LEU A 14 18.76 16.77 -3.58
CA LEU A 14 18.58 16.82 -5.04
C LEU A 14 19.17 18.14 -5.54
N LEU A 15 20.30 18.03 -6.26
CA LEU A 15 20.99 19.18 -6.83
C LEU A 15 20.57 19.35 -8.30
N ILE A 16 19.97 20.50 -8.60
CA ILE A 16 19.62 20.91 -9.97
C ILE A 16 20.70 21.86 -10.46
N THR A 17 21.56 21.39 -11.34
CA THR A 17 22.58 22.24 -11.99
C THR A 17 22.27 22.37 -13.47
N GLY A 18 21.95 23.58 -13.92
CA GLY A 18 21.94 23.90 -15.36
C GLY A 18 23.36 24.08 -15.86
N GLN A 19 23.76 23.34 -16.89
CA GLN A 19 25.01 23.65 -17.60
C GLN A 19 24.85 25.00 -18.31
N LYS A 20 25.54 26.04 -17.80
CA LYS A 20 25.76 27.30 -18.51
C LYS A 20 26.94 27.10 -19.45
N ASN A 21 26.67 27.02 -20.75
CA ASN A 21 27.66 27.47 -21.72
C ASN A 21 27.80 28.99 -21.57
N ALA A 22 29.05 29.44 -21.55
CA ALA A 22 29.44 30.79 -21.23
C ALA A 22 28.93 31.82 -22.25
N GLU A 23 28.89 33.05 -21.75
CA GLU A 23 28.80 34.34 -22.43
C GLU A 23 27.43 34.99 -22.60
N THR A 24 27.48 36.31 -22.43
CA THR A 24 26.51 37.37 -22.72
C THR A 24 25.43 37.77 -21.70
N SER A 25 25.63 38.99 -21.20
CA SER A 25 24.69 40.06 -20.87
C SER A 25 23.69 39.85 -19.74
N VAL A 26 23.90 40.66 -18.71
CA VAL A 26 22.89 41.13 -17.75
C VAL A 26 21.67 41.63 -18.51
N MET A 27 20.56 40.92 -18.36
CA MET A 27 19.21 41.43 -18.63
C MET A 27 18.35 41.01 -17.45
N ASP A 28 17.78 42.00 -16.78
CA ASP A 28 16.80 41.85 -15.71
C ASP A 28 15.59 41.06 -16.24
N ASN A 29 15.60 39.75 -16.05
CA ASN A 29 14.42 38.94 -16.27
C ASN A 29 13.50 39.10 -15.06
N PRO A 30 12.21 39.43 -15.25
CA PRO A 30 11.26 39.43 -14.16
C PRO A 30 11.22 38.02 -13.56
N ILE A 31 11.44 37.94 -12.25
CA ILE A 31 11.38 36.70 -11.49
C ILE A 31 10.02 36.05 -11.74
N ASP A 32 10.02 34.77 -12.11
CA ASP A 32 8.80 34.03 -12.42
C ASP A 32 7.83 34.08 -11.21
N PRO A 33 6.59 34.57 -11.39
CA PRO A 33 5.63 34.70 -10.31
C PRO A 33 5.33 33.37 -9.59
N PHE A 34 5.56 32.22 -10.23
CA PHE A 34 5.45 30.92 -9.57
C PHE A 34 6.58 30.65 -8.57
N VAL A 35 7.80 31.11 -8.85
CA VAL A 35 8.95 30.97 -7.93
C VAL A 35 8.79 31.89 -6.73
N GLU A 36 8.23 33.08 -6.95
CA GLU A 36 7.95 34.04 -5.87
C GLU A 36 6.78 33.60 -4.99
N ALA A 37 5.71 33.07 -5.59
CA ALA A 37 4.59 32.48 -4.85
C ALA A 37 5.06 31.30 -3.97
N ASN A 38 5.87 30.39 -4.52
CA ASN A 38 6.38 29.24 -3.77
C ASN A 38 7.25 29.68 -2.58
N LYS A 39 8.12 30.68 -2.75
CA LYS A 39 8.89 31.21 -1.61
C LYS A 39 8.00 31.79 -0.51
N LYS A 40 6.85 32.36 -0.87
CA LYS A 40 5.89 32.94 0.09
C LYS A 40 5.05 31.89 0.83
N PHE A 41 4.80 30.74 0.19
CA PHE A 41 3.99 29.67 0.76
C PHE A 41 4.74 28.77 1.77
N PHE A 42 6.08 28.72 1.71
CA PHE A 42 6.88 27.80 2.54
C PHE A 42 7.73 28.50 3.63
N VAL A 43 7.34 29.72 4.00
CA VAL A 43 7.99 30.50 5.07
C VAL A 43 6.96 30.82 6.14
N ASP A 44 7.22 30.37 7.37
CA ASP A 44 6.36 30.72 8.52
C ASP A 44 6.52 32.21 8.88
N TYR A 45 5.60 32.74 9.68
CA TYR A 45 5.52 34.16 10.11
C TYR A 45 6.77 34.71 10.82
N THR A 46 7.78 33.87 11.07
CA THR A 46 9.09 34.21 11.66
C THR A 46 10.24 34.25 10.64
N GLY A 47 9.98 33.97 9.34
CA GLY A 47 10.99 34.01 8.28
C GLY A 47 11.84 32.74 8.14
N VAL A 48 11.48 31.65 8.83
CA VAL A 48 12.18 30.36 8.75
C VAL A 48 11.55 29.49 7.66
N GLN A 49 12.40 28.96 6.78
CA GLN A 49 11.99 28.05 5.71
C GLN A 49 11.58 26.71 6.31
N LEU A 50 10.36 26.28 6.06
CA LEU A 50 9.83 25.00 6.55
C LEU A 50 10.59 23.85 5.86
N SER A 51 11.50 23.19 6.58
CA SER A 51 12.01 21.89 6.16
C SER A 51 10.94 20.84 6.44
N LEU A 52 10.37 20.28 5.38
CA LEU A 52 9.55 19.07 5.48
C LEU A 52 10.50 17.91 5.70
N ASP A 53 10.80 17.64 6.97
CA ASP A 53 11.45 16.40 7.37
C ASP A 53 10.42 15.28 7.14
N PHE A 54 10.49 14.66 5.97
CA PHE A 54 9.78 13.41 5.73
C PHE A 54 10.40 12.37 6.67
N THR A 55 9.85 12.25 7.88
CA THR A 55 10.08 11.08 8.73
C THR A 55 9.76 9.88 7.86
N LYS A 56 10.81 9.17 7.40
CA LYS A 56 10.65 7.88 6.73
C LYS A 56 9.75 7.07 7.66
N PRO A 57 8.56 6.61 7.22
CA PRO A 57 7.77 5.71 8.06
C PRO A 57 8.71 4.60 8.47
N LYS A 58 8.74 4.26 9.77
CA LYS A 58 9.54 3.14 10.29
C LYS A 58 9.38 1.99 9.30
N GLU A 59 10.48 1.55 8.70
CA GLU A 59 10.49 0.43 7.77
C GLU A 59 10.06 -0.80 8.60
N GLU A 60 8.76 -1.05 8.65
CA GLU A 60 8.22 -2.28 9.20
C GLU A 60 8.78 -3.38 8.29
N GLU A 61 9.62 -4.26 8.85
CA GLU A 61 10.24 -5.36 8.14
C GLU A 61 9.16 -6.20 7.45
N CYS A 62 8.99 -5.96 6.15
CA CYS A 62 8.01 -6.67 5.36
C CYS A 62 8.54 -8.08 5.11
N MET A 63 7.74 -9.08 5.47
CA MET A 63 8.13 -10.48 5.35
C MET A 63 8.38 -10.85 3.88
N ASN A 64 9.46 -11.59 3.59
CA ASN A 64 9.71 -12.05 2.22
C ASN A 64 8.72 -13.18 1.84
N ILE A 65 8.36 -13.29 0.56
CA ILE A 65 7.44 -14.30 0.03
C ILE A 65 7.92 -15.72 0.33
N LYS A 66 9.23 -15.95 0.28
CA LYS A 66 9.82 -17.24 0.65
C LYS A 66 9.52 -17.59 2.10
N ASP A 67 9.75 -16.67 3.01
CA ASP A 67 9.50 -16.87 4.44
C ASP A 67 7.99 -17.10 4.72
N VAL A 68 7.12 -16.43 3.96
CA VAL A 68 5.66 -16.67 4.01
C VAL A 68 5.36 -18.13 3.62
N SER A 69 6.01 -18.65 2.58
CA SER A 69 5.79 -20.02 2.13
C SER A 69 6.22 -21.07 3.16
N GLU A 70 7.27 -20.79 3.93
CA GLU A 70 7.80 -21.67 4.97
C GLU A 70 6.92 -21.69 6.23
N LYS A 71 6.29 -20.57 6.57
CA LYS A 71 5.37 -20.47 7.71
C LYS A 71 4.06 -21.24 7.51
N LEU A 72 3.63 -21.45 6.26
CA LEU A 72 2.35 -22.07 5.97
C LEU A 72 2.46 -23.59 5.88
N GLY A 73 2.06 -24.28 6.95
CA GLY A 73 1.93 -25.73 6.96
C GLY A 73 0.81 -26.25 6.06
N ILE A 74 1.07 -27.37 5.37
CA ILE A 74 0.10 -28.12 4.56
C ILE A 74 -0.94 -28.80 5.47
N ASN A 75 -2.19 -28.93 5.00
CA ASN A 75 -3.35 -29.48 5.71
C ASN A 75 -3.81 -28.71 6.96
N ASN A 76 -3.16 -27.59 7.27
CA ASN A 76 -3.58 -26.70 8.32
C ASN A 76 -4.73 -25.78 7.87
N LYS A 77 -5.50 -25.32 8.85
CA LYS A 77 -6.63 -24.40 8.64
C LYS A 77 -6.15 -22.97 8.81
N TYR A 78 -6.60 -22.10 7.93
CA TYR A 78 -6.26 -20.67 7.98
C TYR A 78 -7.45 -19.80 7.63
N THR A 79 -7.35 -18.52 7.95
CA THR A 79 -8.24 -17.49 7.44
C THR A 79 -7.40 -16.44 6.74
N LEU A 80 -7.76 -16.16 5.48
CA LEU A 80 -7.08 -15.22 4.61
C LEU A 80 -7.95 -13.97 4.47
N LEU A 81 -7.38 -12.79 4.69
CA LEU A 81 -8.01 -11.50 4.41
C LEU A 81 -7.25 -10.80 3.29
N ILE A 82 -7.98 -10.44 2.23
CA ILE A 82 -7.46 -9.74 1.05
C ILE A 82 -8.48 -8.75 0.53
N PHE A 83 -8.04 -7.77 -0.25
CA PHE A 83 -8.96 -7.05 -1.14
C PHE A 83 -9.24 -7.90 -2.38
N ASP A 84 -10.52 -8.00 -2.74
CA ASP A 84 -10.93 -8.57 -4.00
C ASP A 84 -10.58 -7.62 -5.15
N ASP A 85 -9.87 -8.11 -6.15
CA ASP A 85 -9.38 -7.31 -7.29
C ASP A 85 -10.53 -6.67 -8.07
N LEU A 86 -11.67 -7.39 -8.20
CA LEU A 86 -12.77 -6.94 -9.03
C LEU A 86 -13.59 -5.86 -8.33
N THR A 87 -13.92 -6.09 -7.06
CA THR A 87 -14.86 -5.23 -6.34
C THR A 87 -14.16 -4.18 -5.47
N GLY A 88 -12.88 -4.36 -5.16
CA GLY A 88 -12.11 -3.49 -4.26
C GLY A 88 -12.56 -3.57 -2.80
N PHE A 89 -13.33 -4.60 -2.43
CA PHE A 89 -13.79 -4.82 -1.06
C PHE A 89 -12.96 -5.91 -0.37
N PRO A 90 -12.77 -5.83 0.96
CA PRO A 90 -12.06 -6.81 1.75
C PRO A 90 -12.92 -8.07 1.87
N VAL A 91 -12.27 -9.20 1.70
CA VAL A 91 -12.89 -10.52 1.75
C VAL A 91 -12.07 -11.41 2.67
N ALA A 92 -12.73 -11.96 3.67
CA ALA A 92 -12.19 -12.95 4.59
C ALA A 92 -12.61 -14.34 4.14
N THR A 93 -11.64 -15.18 3.79
CA THR A 93 -11.87 -16.54 3.31
C THR A 93 -11.28 -17.55 4.29
N GLN A 94 -12.14 -18.40 4.86
CA GLN A 94 -11.72 -19.54 5.68
C GLN A 94 -11.31 -20.70 4.78
N LEU A 95 -10.08 -21.17 4.89
CA LEU A 95 -9.50 -22.17 3.99
C LEU A 95 -8.71 -23.26 4.72
N THR A 96 -8.46 -24.36 4.03
CA THR A 96 -7.53 -25.42 4.45
C THR A 96 -6.44 -25.52 3.40
N MET A 97 -5.19 -25.36 3.80
CA MET A 97 -4.06 -25.31 2.88
C MET A 97 -3.77 -26.71 2.33
N LEU A 98 -3.56 -26.83 1.01
CA LEU A 98 -3.22 -28.11 0.36
C LEU A 98 -1.81 -28.08 -0.21
N LYS A 99 -1.39 -26.93 -0.77
CA LYS A 99 -0.06 -26.75 -1.34
C LYS A 99 0.35 -25.28 -1.21
N VAL A 100 1.61 -25.05 -0.90
CA VAL A 100 2.24 -23.74 -0.83
C VAL A 100 3.54 -23.83 -1.61
N LEU A 101 3.79 -22.88 -2.50
CA LEU A 101 5.05 -22.79 -3.23
C LEU A 101 5.38 -21.33 -3.55
N SER A 102 6.67 -21.02 -3.55
CA SER A 102 7.19 -19.77 -4.10
C SER A 102 7.78 -20.06 -5.48
N ALA A 103 7.18 -19.49 -6.52
CA ALA A 103 7.65 -19.64 -7.90
C ALA A 103 7.49 -18.32 -8.68
N PRO A 104 8.24 -18.12 -9.78
CA PRO A 104 8.07 -16.95 -10.63
C PRO A 104 6.68 -16.93 -11.29
N ALA A 105 6.06 -15.75 -11.36
CA ALA A 105 4.78 -15.57 -12.06
C ALA A 105 4.71 -14.19 -12.73
N ALA A 106 4.24 -14.18 -13.98
CA ALA A 106 4.20 -12.98 -14.84
C ALA A 106 5.56 -12.25 -14.88
N GLN A 107 5.59 -10.98 -14.47
CA GLN A 107 6.79 -10.15 -14.43
C GLN A 107 7.60 -10.28 -13.13
N TYR A 108 7.10 -11.03 -12.14
CA TYR A 108 7.72 -11.14 -10.83
C TYR A 108 8.57 -12.39 -10.71
N LYS A 109 9.81 -12.23 -10.21
CA LYS A 109 10.74 -13.33 -9.99
C LYS A 109 10.27 -14.31 -8.90
N GLU A 110 9.50 -13.82 -7.95
CA GLU A 110 8.95 -14.59 -6.84
C GLU A 110 7.48 -14.20 -6.68
N ALA A 111 6.61 -15.20 -6.59
CA ALA A 111 5.19 -15.06 -6.31
C ALA A 111 4.76 -16.24 -5.44
N LEU A 112 3.76 -16.02 -4.58
CA LEU A 112 3.25 -17.05 -3.69
C LEU A 112 2.09 -17.76 -4.36
N HIS A 113 2.25 -19.03 -4.72
CA HIS A 113 1.13 -19.84 -5.20
C HIS A 113 0.57 -20.68 -4.06
N LEU A 114 -0.71 -20.49 -3.81
CA LEU A 114 -1.46 -21.22 -2.80
C LEU A 114 -2.51 -22.08 -3.48
N THR A 115 -2.49 -23.37 -3.20
CA THR A 115 -3.60 -24.27 -3.48
C THR A 115 -4.28 -24.61 -2.17
N PHE A 116 -5.58 -24.35 -2.08
CA PHE A 116 -6.33 -24.55 -0.85
C PHE A 116 -7.77 -25.00 -1.12
N ARG A 117 -8.44 -25.47 -0.07
CA ARG A 117 -9.87 -25.76 -0.10
C ARG A 117 -10.61 -24.76 0.78
N VAL A 118 -11.54 -24.02 0.19
CA VAL A 118 -12.41 -23.11 0.95
C VAL A 118 -13.33 -23.94 1.86
N LYS A 119 -13.59 -23.45 3.07
CA LYS A 119 -14.49 -24.09 4.02
C LYS A 119 -15.85 -24.33 3.36
N ARG A 120 -16.42 -25.54 3.54
CA ARG A 120 -17.67 -26.02 2.91
C ARG A 120 -17.61 -26.24 1.40
N HIS A 121 -16.51 -25.94 0.72
CA HIS A 121 -16.32 -26.31 -0.67
C HIS A 121 -15.56 -27.64 -0.79
N ARG A 122 -15.90 -28.43 -1.82
CA ARG A 122 -15.22 -29.70 -2.11
C ARG A 122 -14.02 -29.54 -3.05
N ARG A 123 -14.10 -28.57 -3.97
CA ARG A 123 -13.07 -28.32 -4.98
C ARG A 123 -11.90 -27.57 -4.38
N ALA A 124 -10.69 -27.91 -4.82
CA ALA A 124 -9.51 -27.11 -4.57
C ALA A 124 -9.55 -25.85 -5.44
N THR A 125 -9.02 -24.77 -4.91
CA THR A 125 -8.87 -23.46 -5.56
C THR A 125 -7.39 -23.10 -5.53
N GLU A 126 -6.90 -22.55 -6.63
CA GLU A 126 -5.53 -22.05 -6.73
C GLU A 126 -5.58 -20.53 -6.85
N ILE A 127 -4.73 -19.85 -6.08
CA ILE A 127 -4.54 -18.40 -6.16
C ILE A 127 -3.04 -18.12 -6.18
N ILE A 128 -2.65 -17.15 -7.00
CA ILE A 128 -1.29 -16.63 -7.08
C ILE A 128 -1.30 -15.23 -6.48
N PHE A 129 -0.54 -15.03 -5.40
CA PHE A 129 -0.31 -13.73 -4.80
C PHE A 129 0.96 -13.12 -5.36
N PHE A 130 0.78 -11.99 -6.02
CA PHE A 130 1.89 -11.19 -6.53
C PHE A 130 2.49 -10.34 -5.41
N PRO A 131 3.79 -10.01 -5.49
CA PRO A 131 4.49 -9.21 -4.48
C PRO A 131 3.90 -7.84 -4.19
N ASN A 132 3.12 -7.29 -5.13
CA ASN A 132 2.48 -5.98 -5.03
C ASN A 132 1.14 -5.99 -4.28
N LYS A 133 0.67 -7.16 -3.81
CA LYS A 133 -0.61 -7.29 -3.11
C LYS A 133 -0.43 -7.43 -1.61
N THR A 134 -1.27 -6.72 -0.87
CA THR A 134 -1.35 -6.81 0.59
C THR A 134 -2.31 -7.93 1.00
N PHE A 135 -1.90 -8.77 1.96
CA PHE A 135 -2.74 -9.82 2.50
C PHE A 135 -2.37 -10.17 3.94
N ILE A 136 -3.34 -10.69 4.69
CA ILE A 136 -3.15 -11.10 6.09
C ILE A 136 -3.67 -12.53 6.26
N ILE A 137 -2.92 -13.36 6.98
CA ILE A 137 -3.29 -14.75 7.26
C ILE A 137 -3.19 -15.04 8.76
N TRP A 138 -4.26 -15.62 9.29
CA TRP A 138 -4.34 -16.13 10.66
C TRP A 138 -4.45 -17.63 10.69
N GLU A 139 -4.03 -18.23 11.81
CA GLU A 139 -4.24 -19.64 12.08
C GLU A 139 -5.68 -19.96 12.45
N GLY A 140 -6.19 -21.04 11.87
CA GLY A 140 -7.53 -21.55 12.12
C GLY A 140 -8.63 -20.86 11.33
N HIS A 141 -9.87 -21.32 11.54
CA HIS A 141 -11.06 -20.72 10.95
C HIS A 141 -11.63 -19.68 11.89
N ILE A 142 -11.09 -18.47 11.79
CA ILE A 142 -11.51 -17.32 12.58
C ILE A 142 -12.52 -16.49 11.79
N HIS A 143 -13.40 -15.80 12.51
CA HIS A 143 -14.32 -14.87 11.90
C HIS A 143 -13.69 -13.48 11.94
N ILE A 144 -13.53 -12.87 10.77
CA ILE A 144 -12.96 -11.53 10.60
C ILE A 144 -14.10 -10.64 10.11
N ASP A 145 -14.30 -9.50 10.75
CA ASP A 145 -15.28 -8.52 10.29
C ASP A 145 -14.74 -7.80 9.06
N THR A 146 -15.39 -7.99 7.91
CA THR A 146 -15.04 -7.33 6.65
C THR A 146 -15.94 -6.14 6.35
N ASN A 147 -16.72 -5.67 7.32
CA ASN A 147 -17.66 -4.58 7.14
C ASN A 147 -16.95 -3.21 7.01
N MET A 148 -16.79 -2.76 5.77
CA MET A 148 -16.27 -1.43 5.46
C MET A 148 -17.26 -0.28 5.69
N TRP A 149 -18.53 -0.57 5.97
CA TRP A 149 -19.54 0.48 6.05
C TRP A 149 -19.48 1.21 7.38
N GLY A 150 -19.54 2.54 7.31
CA GLY A 150 -19.67 3.39 8.49
C GLY A 150 -21.06 3.30 9.10
N LYS A 151 -21.24 3.98 10.24
CA LYS A 151 -22.55 4.09 10.89
C LYS A 151 -23.58 4.65 9.89
N ALA A 152 -24.77 4.05 9.88
CA ALA A 152 -25.86 4.52 9.05
C ALA A 152 -26.30 5.91 9.51
N SER A 153 -26.47 6.84 8.58
CA SER A 153 -27.04 8.15 8.83
C SER A 153 -28.41 8.24 8.17
N ILE A 154 -29.40 8.79 8.87
CA ILE A 154 -30.73 9.04 8.31
C ILE A 154 -30.72 10.46 7.73
N THR A 155 -31.04 10.56 6.45
CA THR A 155 -31.19 11.85 5.75
C THR A 155 -32.51 12.49 6.17
N THR A 156 -32.64 13.82 6.03
CA THR A 156 -33.88 14.58 6.35
C THR A 156 -35.14 14.02 5.68
N ASN A 157 -34.99 13.33 4.55
CA ASN A 157 -36.08 12.72 3.78
C ASN A 157 -36.37 11.25 4.18
N GLY A 158 -35.84 10.78 5.31
CA GLY A 158 -36.05 9.41 5.81
C GLY A 158 -35.20 8.33 5.13
N VAL A 159 -34.34 8.69 4.16
CA VAL A 159 -33.45 7.74 3.47
C VAL A 159 -32.28 7.35 4.37
N ILE A 160 -32.07 6.05 4.55
CA ILE A 160 -30.89 5.52 5.27
C ILE A 160 -29.70 5.52 4.30
N ARG A 161 -28.69 6.34 4.59
CA ARG A 161 -27.43 6.37 3.85
C ARG A 161 -26.33 5.72 4.68
N LYS A 162 -25.64 4.74 4.11
CA LYS A 162 -24.36 4.23 4.61
C LYS A 162 -23.25 4.78 3.73
N ARG A 163 -22.24 5.40 4.34
CA ARG A 163 -21.00 5.78 3.64
C ARG A 163 -19.94 4.76 3.97
N SER A 164 -19.08 4.43 3.00
CA SER A 164 -17.88 3.65 3.30
C SER A 164 -17.02 4.41 4.31
N LYS A 165 -16.41 3.72 5.26
CA LYS A 165 -15.42 4.31 6.18
C LYS A 165 -14.15 4.72 5.45
N TYR A 166 -13.84 4.05 4.34
CA TYR A 166 -12.57 4.14 3.63
C TYR A 166 -12.75 4.33 2.12
N GLY A 167 -11.70 4.81 1.45
CA GLY A 167 -11.61 4.83 -0.01
C GLY A 167 -11.53 3.42 -0.61
N LYS A 168 -11.59 3.32 -1.94
CA LYS A 168 -11.28 2.05 -2.63
C LYS A 168 -9.80 1.71 -2.38
N ASN A 169 -9.52 0.47 -2.00
CA ASN A 169 -8.16 -0.05 -1.74
C ASN A 169 -7.39 0.70 -0.64
N ASP A 170 -8.10 1.23 0.36
CA ASP A 170 -7.42 1.85 1.50
C ASP A 170 -6.79 0.77 2.39
N GLU A 171 -5.47 0.66 2.34
CA GLU A 171 -4.70 -0.33 3.12
C GLU A 171 -4.90 -0.17 4.63
N CYS A 172 -5.31 1.03 5.10
CA CYS A 172 -5.67 1.26 6.49
C CYS A 172 -6.77 0.30 6.97
N PHE A 173 -7.67 -0.15 6.10
CA PHE A 173 -8.70 -1.11 6.50
C PHE A 173 -8.10 -2.46 6.89
N LEU A 174 -7.20 -3.02 6.08
CA LEU A 174 -6.60 -4.32 6.38
C LEU A 174 -5.74 -4.25 7.64
N ILE A 175 -4.99 -3.16 7.79
CA ILE A 175 -4.01 -3.01 8.87
C ILE A 175 -4.65 -2.62 10.20
N LYS A 176 -5.69 -1.76 10.20
CA LYS A 176 -6.35 -1.31 11.43
C LYS A 176 -7.60 -2.14 11.73
N ASP A 177 -8.65 -1.97 10.93
CA ASP A 177 -9.95 -2.65 11.18
C ASP A 177 -9.80 -4.18 11.08
N GLY A 178 -9.03 -4.69 10.12
CA GLY A 178 -8.81 -6.13 9.94
C GLY A 178 -8.08 -6.78 11.11
N MET A 179 -7.04 -6.12 11.62
CA MET A 179 -6.26 -6.57 12.79
C MET A 179 -7.07 -6.46 14.09
N GLU A 180 -7.82 -5.36 14.27
CA GLU A 180 -8.66 -5.14 15.45
C GLU A 180 -9.91 -6.02 15.46
N SER A 181 -10.29 -6.61 14.33
CA SER A 181 -11.49 -7.46 14.24
C SER A 181 -11.40 -8.76 15.04
N THR A 182 -10.20 -9.19 15.43
CA THR A 182 -9.98 -10.43 16.19
C THR A 182 -8.88 -10.27 17.23
N GLU A 183 -9.06 -10.92 18.39
CA GLU A 183 -8.04 -10.97 19.45
C GLU A 183 -6.80 -11.80 19.09
N LYS A 184 -6.88 -12.59 18.01
CA LYS A 184 -5.78 -13.46 17.59
C LYS A 184 -4.79 -12.70 16.73
N GLU A 185 -3.52 -12.87 17.05
CA GLU A 185 -2.43 -12.36 16.23
C GLU A 185 -2.34 -13.14 14.89
N PRO A 186 -2.12 -12.44 13.77
CA PRO A 186 -1.89 -13.08 12.49
C PRO A 186 -0.51 -13.74 12.45
N ILE A 187 -0.39 -14.83 11.70
CA ILE A 187 0.90 -15.49 11.44
C ILE A 187 1.69 -14.71 10.39
N ILE A 188 0.96 -14.14 9.41
CA ILE A 188 1.52 -13.41 8.28
C ILE A 188 0.74 -12.11 8.11
N VAL A 189 1.49 -11.01 8.12
CA VAL A 189 1.06 -9.71 7.61
C VAL A 189 2.02 -9.40 6.47
N TYR A 190 1.55 -9.52 5.23
CA TYR A 190 2.37 -9.25 4.06
C TYR A 190 1.96 -7.92 3.45
N ARG A 191 2.96 -7.03 3.28
CA ARG A 191 2.81 -5.74 2.62
C ARG A 191 3.83 -5.61 1.49
N PRO A 192 3.46 -5.00 0.37
CA PRO A 192 4.37 -4.77 -0.74
C PRO A 192 5.49 -3.81 -0.31
N VAL A 193 6.74 -4.17 -0.63
CA VAL A 193 7.89 -3.29 -0.45
C VAL A 193 8.03 -2.43 -1.69
N GLY A 194 7.62 -1.16 -1.61
CA GLY A 194 7.80 -0.17 -2.67
C GLY A 194 6.58 0.72 -2.91
N PRO A 195 6.71 1.76 -3.78
CA PRO A 195 5.60 2.62 -4.12
C PRO A 195 4.51 1.80 -4.83
N ILE A 196 3.30 1.84 -4.26
CA ILE A 196 2.07 1.35 -4.87
C ILE A 196 1.69 2.38 -5.94
N PHE A 197 1.76 1.99 -7.21
CA PHE A 197 1.39 2.86 -8.34
C PHE A 197 -0.13 2.98 -8.49
#